data_AF-A0A8J8GAJ0-F1
#
_entry.id   AF-A0A8J8GAJ0-F1
#
_cell.length_a   1.000
_cell.length_b   1.000
_cell.length_c   1.000
_cell.angle_alpha   90.00
_cell.angle_beta   90.00
_cell.angle_gamma   90.00
#
_symmetry.space_group_name_H-M   'P 1'
#
loop_
_entity.id
_entity.type
_entity.pdbx_description
1 polymer ?
#
loop_
_entity_poly.entity_id
_entity_poly.type
_entity_poly.pdbx_seq_one_letter_code
_entity_poly.pdbx_strand_id
1 'polypeptide(L)'
;MRKNKRMNYYFSQNGFTLVNCLFAFSLFLMMSSLLPIIIQFIKVEPRTVPYSVDLFFTYIQKEIVRANQLVEVGSTLYLNMGDGSIVRYEKYQSNIRRQVNGAGNEFLLQNVDDVSYEIVPNGVIVSIDLYGKTFQKRISKTPKIF
;
A
#
# COMPACT_ATOMS: atom_id res chain seq x y z
N MET A 1 47.63 -61.92 40.14
CA MET A 1 47.73 -60.49 39.78
C MET A 1 47.70 -60.35 38.26
N ARG A 2 46.65 -59.75 37.67
CA ARG A 2 46.56 -59.49 36.23
C ARG A 2 46.03 -58.07 36.04
N LYS A 3 46.92 -57.09 35.79
CA LYS A 3 46.55 -55.68 35.57
C LYS A 3 46.25 -55.49 34.08
N ASN A 4 44.98 -55.28 33.75
CA ASN A 4 44.51 -54.90 32.42
C ASN A 4 44.81 -53.41 32.19
N LYS A 5 45.71 -53.09 31.27
CA LYS A 5 46.04 -51.71 30.89
C LYS A 5 45.13 -51.31 29.73
N ARG A 6 44.04 -50.59 30.00
CA ARG A 6 43.22 -49.98 28.94
C ARG A 6 43.92 -48.71 28.44
N MET A 7 44.33 -48.72 27.17
CA MET A 7 44.80 -47.53 26.45
C MET A 7 43.60 -46.62 26.15
N ASN A 8 43.59 -45.41 26.70
CA ASN A 8 42.68 -44.35 26.29
C ASN A 8 43.35 -43.50 25.21
N TYR A 9 42.80 -43.53 24.00
CA TYR A 9 43.17 -42.61 22.93
C TYR A 9 42.44 -41.28 23.15
N TYR A 10 43.16 -40.23 23.54
CA TYR A 10 42.61 -38.88 23.55
C TYR A 10 42.68 -38.32 22.13
N PHE A 11 41.53 -38.25 21.45
CA PHE A 11 41.43 -37.56 20.17
C PHE A 11 41.45 -36.04 20.42
N SER A 12 42.53 -35.37 20.03
CA SER A 12 42.69 -33.92 20.19
C SER A 12 41.69 -33.17 19.30
N GLN A 13 40.78 -32.40 19.90
CA GLN A 13 39.71 -31.63 19.21
C GLN A 13 40.06 -30.15 18.97
N ASN A 14 41.34 -29.78 19.10
CA ASN A 14 41.75 -28.37 19.21
C ASN A 14 41.76 -27.57 17.89
N GLY A 15 41.45 -28.20 16.76
CA GLY A 15 41.32 -27.54 15.45
C GLY A 15 39.90 -27.51 14.88
N PHE A 16 38.95 -28.22 15.51
CA PHE A 16 37.61 -28.42 14.94
C PHE A 16 36.70 -27.19 15.14
N THR A 17 36.92 -26.40 16.19
CA THR A 17 36.10 -25.22 16.51
C THR A 17 36.42 -24.01 15.64
N LEU A 18 37.70 -23.65 15.47
CA LEU A 18 38.10 -22.47 14.70
C LEU A 18 37.75 -22.60 13.21
N VAL A 19 38.01 -23.76 12.61
CA VAL A 19 37.71 -24.00 11.20
C VAL A 19 36.20 -23.95 10.95
N ASN A 20 35.39 -24.51 11.86
CA ASN A 20 33.93 -24.41 11.78
C ASN A 20 33.45 -22.96 11.95
N CYS A 21 34.07 -22.18 12.83
CA CYS A 21 33.77 -20.75 12.97
C CYS A 21 34.09 -19.97 11.70
N LEU A 22 35.25 -20.20 11.07
CA LEU A 22 35.63 -19.55 9.82
C LEU A 22 34.72 -19.96 8.66
N PHE A 23 34.30 -21.22 8.62
CA PHE A 23 33.35 -21.71 7.62
C PHE A 23 31.95 -21.13 7.81
N ALA A 24 31.45 -21.05 9.05
CA ALA A 24 30.19 -20.38 9.33
C ALA A 24 30.27 -18.87 9.03
N PHE A 25 31.40 -18.24 9.30
CA PHE A 25 31.63 -16.83 9.02
C PHE A 25 31.72 -16.54 7.51
N SER A 26 32.34 -17.42 6.72
CA SER A 26 32.38 -17.26 5.26
C SER A 26 30.98 -17.40 4.64
N LEU A 27 30.17 -18.34 5.13
CA LEU A 27 28.77 -18.46 4.75
C LEU A 27 27.97 -17.20 5.14
N PHE A 28 28.19 -16.66 6.34
CA PHE A 28 27.56 -15.42 6.78
C PHE A 28 27.93 -14.24 5.86
N LEU A 29 29.21 -14.07 5.52
CA LEU A 29 29.66 -13.02 4.60
C LEU A 29 29.07 -13.19 3.20
N MET A 30 28.95 -14.43 2.71
CA MET A 30 28.31 -14.74 1.43
C MET A 30 26.82 -14.39 1.43
N MET A 31 26.11 -14.60 2.54
CA MET A 31 24.72 -14.16 2.67
C MET A 31 24.62 -12.64 2.81
N SER A 32 25.54 -12.03 3.56
CA SER A 32 25.58 -10.57 3.77
C SER A 32 25.88 -9.80 2.49
N SER A 33 26.65 -10.37 1.55
CA SER A 33 26.97 -9.73 0.27
C SER A 33 25.75 -9.59 -0.65
N LEU A 34 24.66 -10.32 -0.37
CA LEU A 34 23.39 -10.22 -1.10
C LEU A 34 22.48 -9.09 -0.57
N LEU A 35 22.77 -8.51 0.61
CA LEU A 35 21.97 -7.41 1.18
C LEU A 35 21.87 -6.17 0.28
N PRO A 36 22.93 -5.71 -0.42
CA PRO A 36 22.84 -4.56 -1.32
C PRO A 36 21.86 -4.76 -2.48
N ILE A 37 21.63 -6.01 -2.91
CA ILE A 37 20.66 -6.35 -3.95
C ILE A 37 19.24 -6.13 -3.40
N ILE A 38 18.96 -6.63 -2.19
CA ILE A 38 17.66 -6.46 -1.52
C ILE A 38 17.36 -4.97 -1.29
N ILE A 39 18.35 -4.18 -0.87
CA ILE A 39 18.19 -2.74 -0.63
C ILE A 39 17.79 -1.99 -1.91
N GLN A 40 18.31 -2.39 -3.07
CA GLN A 40 17.94 -1.77 -4.35
C GLN A 40 16.47 -1.97 -4.69
N PHE A 41 15.87 -3.11 -4.35
CA PHE A 41 14.44 -3.36 -4.52
C PHE A 41 13.57 -2.59 -3.53
N ILE A 42 14.11 -2.17 -2.39
CA ILE A 42 13.38 -1.39 -1.36
C ILE A 42 13.43 0.12 -1.66
N LYS A 43 14.37 0.59 -2.50
CA LYS A 43 14.38 1.98 -2.97
C LYS A 43 13.17 2.21 -3.88
N VAL A 44 12.03 2.48 -3.26
CA VAL A 44 10.84 2.98 -3.92
C VAL A 44 11.20 4.37 -4.44
N GLU A 45 11.29 4.53 -5.76
CA GLU A 45 11.39 5.85 -6.36
C GLU A 45 10.25 6.72 -5.80
N PRO A 46 10.48 8.01 -5.52
CA PRO A 46 9.43 8.90 -5.08
C PRO A 46 8.40 9.02 -6.21
N ARG A 47 7.35 8.19 -6.16
CA ARG A 47 6.23 8.32 -7.09
C ARG A 47 5.71 9.75 -6.99
N THR A 48 5.49 10.38 -8.13
CA THR A 48 4.93 11.73 -8.22
C THR A 48 3.57 11.81 -7.51
N VAL A 49 2.80 10.71 -7.56
CA VAL A 49 1.54 10.50 -6.85
C VAL A 49 1.69 9.38 -5.83
N PRO A 50 1.31 9.58 -4.55
CA PRO A 50 1.27 8.52 -3.56
C PRO A 50 0.35 7.39 -4.02
N TYR A 51 0.76 6.13 -3.80
CA TYR A 51 -0.01 4.96 -4.21
C TYR A 51 -1.45 4.94 -3.64
N SER A 52 -1.63 5.49 -2.43
CA SER A 52 -2.95 5.64 -1.80
C SER A 52 -3.89 6.56 -2.59
N VAL A 53 -3.38 7.64 -3.17
CA VAL A 53 -4.14 8.57 -4.02
C VAL A 53 -4.55 7.89 -5.33
N ASP A 54 -3.63 7.14 -5.95
CA ASP A 54 -3.93 6.35 -7.16
C ASP A 54 -5.01 5.29 -6.92
N LEU A 55 -4.92 4.59 -5.79
CA LEU A 55 -5.93 3.63 -5.35
C LEU A 55 -7.28 4.32 -5.18
N PHE A 56 -7.33 5.42 -4.45
CA PHE A 56 -8.55 6.21 -4.25
C PHE A 56 -9.20 6.59 -5.59
N PHE A 57 -8.42 7.16 -6.51
CA PHE A 57 -8.92 7.52 -7.84
C PHE A 57 -9.44 6.32 -8.64
N THR A 58 -8.85 5.14 -8.44
CA THR A 58 -9.30 3.91 -9.10
C THR A 58 -10.61 3.40 -8.52
N TYR A 59 -10.77 3.45 -7.19
CA TYR A 59 -12.00 3.05 -6.50
C TYR A 59 -13.17 3.95 -6.91
N ILE A 60 -13.03 5.26 -6.76
CA ILE A 60 -14.10 6.21 -7.07
C ILE A 60 -14.46 6.17 -8.56
N GLN A 61 -13.49 5.95 -9.46
CA GLN A 61 -13.73 5.79 -10.89
C GLN A 61 -14.64 4.59 -11.20
N LYS A 62 -14.41 3.43 -10.56
CA LYS A 62 -15.25 2.24 -10.77
C LYS A 62 -16.71 2.50 -10.37
N GLU A 63 -16.91 3.33 -9.35
CA GLU A 63 -18.24 3.67 -8.86
C GLU A 63 -18.93 4.71 -9.72
N ILE A 64 -18.21 5.76 -10.14
CA ILE A 64 -18.73 6.79 -11.05
C ILE A 64 -19.22 6.18 -12.37
N VAL A 65 -18.49 5.19 -12.91
CA VAL A 65 -18.89 4.48 -14.14
C VAL A 65 -20.18 3.66 -13.94
N ARG A 66 -20.44 3.17 -12.73
CA ARG A 66 -21.66 2.40 -12.39
C ARG A 66 -22.83 3.27 -11.95
N ALA A 67 -22.56 4.52 -11.56
CA ALA A 67 -23.57 5.44 -11.07
C ALA A 67 -24.49 5.89 -12.21
N ASN A 68 -25.79 5.92 -11.96
CA ASN A 68 -26.78 6.48 -12.88
C ASN A 68 -26.71 8.01 -12.88
N GLN A 69 -26.44 8.61 -11.72
CA GLN A 69 -26.37 10.06 -11.57
C GLN A 69 -25.31 10.45 -10.55
N LEU A 70 -24.66 11.58 -10.80
CA LEU A 70 -23.71 12.22 -9.89
C LEU A 70 -24.33 13.54 -9.41
N VAL A 71 -24.23 13.82 -8.12
CA VAL A 71 -24.69 15.08 -7.51
C VAL A 71 -23.62 15.56 -6.56
N GLU A 72 -23.26 16.83 -6.63
CA GLU A 72 -22.36 17.49 -5.70
C GLU A 72 -23.17 18.40 -4.78
N VAL A 73 -22.89 18.35 -3.48
CA VAL A 73 -23.45 19.28 -2.49
C VAL A 73 -22.34 19.73 -1.56
N GLY A 74 -21.84 20.95 -1.75
CA GLY A 74 -20.67 21.44 -1.04
C GLY A 74 -19.45 20.55 -1.30
N SER A 75 -18.72 20.16 -0.25
CA SER A 75 -17.55 19.27 -0.37
C SER A 75 -17.90 17.77 -0.37
N THR A 76 -19.11 17.41 -0.81
CA THR A 76 -19.62 16.03 -0.80
C THR A 76 -20.09 15.61 -2.18
N LEU A 77 -19.67 14.44 -2.61
CA LEU A 77 -20.13 13.80 -3.84
C LEU A 77 -21.10 12.67 -3.52
N TYR A 78 -22.26 12.69 -4.16
CA TYR A 78 -23.29 11.66 -4.12
C TYR A 78 -23.38 10.94 -5.46
N LEU A 79 -23.46 9.63 -5.40
CA LEU A 79 -23.60 8.73 -6.54
C LEU A 79 -24.90 7.95 -6.35
N ASN A 80 -25.87 8.20 -7.23
CA ASN A 80 -27.10 7.41 -7.26
C ASN A 80 -26.85 6.18 -8.13
N MET A 81 -26.85 5.01 -7.52
CA MET A 81 -26.55 3.75 -8.18
C MET A 81 -27.78 3.16 -8.88
N GLY A 82 -27.54 2.22 -9.80
CA GLY A 82 -28.62 1.54 -10.54
C GLY A 82 -29.51 0.63 -9.68
N ASP A 83 -29.03 0.18 -8.53
CA ASP A 83 -29.78 -0.61 -7.55
C ASP A 83 -30.60 0.24 -6.56
N GLY A 84 -30.59 1.58 -6.74
CA GLY A 84 -31.27 2.53 -5.85
C GLY A 84 -30.46 2.91 -4.61
N SER A 85 -29.25 2.36 -4.42
CA SER A 85 -28.36 2.79 -3.34
C SER A 85 -27.74 4.16 -3.61
N ILE A 86 -27.47 4.90 -2.54
CA ILE A 86 -26.80 6.19 -2.59
C ILE A 86 -25.43 6.03 -1.95
N VAL A 87 -24.38 6.20 -2.74
CA VAL A 87 -23.01 6.24 -2.23
C VAL A 87 -22.59 7.69 -2.05
N ARG A 88 -22.07 8.00 -0.86
CA ARG A 88 -21.61 9.34 -0.49
C ARG A 88 -20.11 9.31 -0.22
N TYR A 89 -19.40 10.26 -0.80
CA TYR A 89 -18.00 10.57 -0.51
C TYR A 89 -17.92 11.94 0.14
N GLU A 90 -17.33 12.00 1.31
CA GLU A 90 -17.15 13.26 2.03
C GLU A 90 -15.84 13.30 2.79
N LYS A 91 -15.36 14.51 3.07
CA LYS A 91 -14.32 14.72 4.07
C LYS A 91 -14.92 14.54 5.46
N TYR A 92 -14.34 13.63 6.23
CA TYR A 92 -14.63 13.45 7.64
C TYR A 92 -13.33 13.59 8.42
N GLN A 93 -13.21 14.69 9.18
CA GLN A 93 -11.97 15.09 9.84
C GLN A 93 -10.83 15.22 8.82
N SER A 94 -9.77 14.41 8.96
CA SER A 94 -8.61 14.36 8.06
C SER A 94 -8.70 13.23 7.03
N ASN A 95 -9.87 12.61 6.83
CA ASN A 95 -10.02 11.43 5.98
C ASN A 95 -11.13 11.63 4.94
N ILE A 96 -11.00 11.00 3.78
CA ILE A 96 -12.13 10.82 2.86
C ILE A 96 -12.88 9.56 3.26
N ARG A 97 -14.13 9.74 3.68
CA ARG A 97 -15.04 8.69 4.09
C ARG A 97 -16.03 8.36 2.97
N ARG A 98 -16.28 7.07 2.78
CA ARG A 98 -17.34 6.53 1.93
C ARG A 98 -18.44 5.88 2.79
N GLN A 99 -19.69 6.17 2.44
CA GLN A 99 -20.87 5.56 3.05
C GLN A 99 -21.85 5.11 1.96
N VAL A 100 -22.58 4.02 2.22
CA VAL A 100 -23.66 3.51 1.36
C VAL A 100 -24.97 3.59 2.13
N ASN A 101 -25.94 4.34 1.63
CA ASN A 101 -27.23 4.58 2.31
C ASN A 101 -27.06 5.10 3.76
N GLY A 102 -26.02 5.91 4.00
CA GLY A 102 -25.69 6.42 5.34
C GLY A 102 -25.07 5.38 6.30
N ALA A 103 -24.90 4.13 5.86
CA ALA A 103 -24.22 3.08 6.59
C ALA A 103 -22.78 2.87 6.09
N GLY A 104 -21.93 2.33 6.94
CA GLY A 104 -20.51 2.15 6.68
C GLY A 104 -19.67 3.36 7.06
N ASN A 105 -18.41 3.12 7.40
CA ASN A 105 -17.39 4.13 7.68
C ASN A 105 -16.09 3.69 7.02
N GLU A 106 -16.12 3.58 5.70
CA GLU A 106 -14.94 3.15 4.96
C GLU A 106 -14.05 4.37 4.72
N PHE A 107 -12.86 4.39 5.34
CA PHE A 107 -11.86 5.44 5.11
C PHE A 107 -10.99 5.05 3.92
N LEU A 108 -11.18 5.75 2.80
CA LEU A 108 -10.51 5.44 1.54
C LEU A 108 -9.17 6.16 1.38
N LEU A 109 -9.04 7.34 1.98
CA LEU A 109 -7.81 8.12 1.98
C LEU A 109 -7.69 8.86 3.31
N GLN A 110 -6.49 8.85 3.89
CA GLN A 110 -6.20 9.47 5.18
C GLN A 110 -5.22 10.63 5.03
N ASN A 111 -5.17 11.50 6.04
CA ASN A 111 -4.32 12.70 6.10
C ASN A 111 -4.59 13.69 4.96
N VAL A 112 -5.85 13.81 4.56
CA VAL A 112 -6.33 14.71 3.52
C VAL A 112 -6.55 16.10 4.11
N ASP A 113 -5.83 17.07 3.57
CA ASP A 113 -5.91 18.48 3.95
C ASP A 113 -7.23 19.07 3.45
N ASP A 114 -7.60 18.77 2.19
CA ASP A 114 -8.91 19.10 1.64
C ASP A 114 -9.32 18.24 0.44
N VAL A 115 -10.61 18.24 0.13
CA VAL A 115 -11.17 17.56 -1.06
C VAL A 115 -12.32 18.35 -1.65
N SER A 116 -12.31 18.47 -2.98
CA SER A 116 -13.40 19.06 -3.73
C SER A 116 -13.82 18.17 -4.90
N TYR A 117 -15.08 18.29 -5.26
CA TYR A 117 -15.69 17.61 -6.38
C TYR A 117 -16.32 18.68 -7.25
N GLU A 118 -16.13 18.59 -8.57
CA GLU A 118 -16.76 19.49 -9.52
C GLU A 118 -17.45 18.66 -10.59
N ILE A 119 -18.78 18.72 -10.66
CA ILE A 119 -19.54 18.02 -11.70
C ILE A 119 -19.28 18.68 -13.05
N VAL A 120 -18.81 17.89 -14.02
CA VAL A 120 -18.53 18.34 -15.38
C VAL A 120 -19.32 17.50 -16.40
N PRO A 121 -19.47 17.96 -17.64
CA PRO A 121 -20.12 17.16 -18.67
C PRO A 121 -19.47 15.77 -18.78
N ASN A 122 -20.31 14.74 -18.65
CA ASN A 122 -19.93 13.32 -18.67
C ASN A 122 -18.93 12.87 -17.59
N GLY A 123 -18.88 13.53 -16.43
CA GLY A 123 -17.98 13.09 -15.36
C GLY A 123 -17.93 13.99 -14.13
N VAL A 124 -16.83 13.87 -13.40
CA VAL A 124 -16.51 14.70 -12.24
C VAL A 124 -15.01 14.95 -12.20
N ILE A 125 -14.60 16.15 -11.83
CA ILE A 125 -13.23 16.47 -11.48
C ILE A 125 -13.09 16.31 -9.98
N VAL A 126 -12.15 15.48 -9.56
CA VAL A 126 -11.85 15.25 -8.14
C VAL A 126 -10.50 15.87 -7.84
N SER A 127 -10.46 16.79 -6.88
CA SER A 127 -9.26 17.47 -6.41
C SER A 127 -9.01 17.12 -4.96
N ILE A 128 -7.79 16.73 -4.61
CA ILE A 128 -7.38 16.28 -3.28
C ILE A 128 -6.11 17.01 -2.89
N ASP A 129 -6.12 17.68 -1.75
CA ASP A 129 -4.93 18.25 -1.14
C ASP A 129 -4.38 17.30 -0.09
N LEU A 130 -3.12 16.91 -0.25
CA LEU A 130 -2.44 15.96 0.62
C LEU A 130 -0.97 16.38 0.79
N TYR A 131 -0.55 16.63 2.04
CA TYR A 131 0.80 17.08 2.38
C TYR A 131 1.22 18.34 1.61
N GLY A 132 0.29 19.29 1.43
CA GLY A 132 0.53 20.53 0.70
C GLY A 132 0.70 20.37 -0.82
N LYS A 133 0.37 19.20 -1.39
CA LYS A 133 0.30 18.96 -2.83
C LYS A 133 -1.14 18.68 -3.26
N THR A 134 -1.57 19.31 -4.34
CA THR A 134 -2.86 19.07 -4.96
C THR A 134 -2.75 17.97 -6.02
N PHE A 135 -3.57 16.94 -5.90
CA PHE A 135 -3.76 15.89 -6.87
C PHE A 135 -5.14 16.03 -7.50
N GLN A 136 -5.19 16.19 -8.82
CA GLN A 136 -6.44 16.36 -9.54
C GLN A 136 -6.60 15.28 -10.62
N LYS A 137 -7.80 14.72 -10.74
CA LYS A 137 -8.15 13.78 -11.80
C LYS A 137 -9.56 14.02 -12.30
N ARG A 138 -9.70 14.19 -13.62
CA ARG A 138 -11.00 14.13 -14.29
C ARG A 138 -11.40 12.67 -14.50
N ILE A 139 -12.57 12.31 -14.04
CA ILE A 139 -13.13 10.97 -14.14
C ILE A 139 -14.38 11.02 -15.00
N SER A 140 -14.33 10.33 -16.14
CA SER A 140 -15.47 10.22 -17.05
C SER A 140 -16.42 9.10 -16.61
N LYS A 141 -17.71 9.30 -16.85
CA LYS A 141 -18.76 8.30 -16.65
C LYS A 141 -18.70 7.17 -17.69
N THR A 142 -18.19 7.46 -18.89
CA THR A 142 -18.05 6.47 -19.96
C THR A 142 -16.99 5.43 -19.57
N PRO A 143 -17.31 4.12 -19.65
CA PRO A 143 -16.31 3.07 -19.40
C PRO A 143 -15.17 3.19 -20.42
N LYS A 144 -13.93 3.11 -19.94
CA LYS A 144 -12.77 2.93 -20.83
C LYS A 144 -12.83 1.51 -21.37
N ILE A 145 -13.23 1.38 -22.63
CA ILE A 145 -13.08 0.14 -23.40
C ILE A 145 -11.58 0.07 -23.73
N PHE A 146 -10.88 -0.93 -23.21
CA PHE A 146 -9.51 -1.26 -23.61
C PHE A 146 -9.54 -2.24 -24.78
#